data_AF-A0A7C2FIB9-F1
#
_entry.id   AF-A0A7C2FIB9-F1
#
_cell.length_a   1.000
_cell.length_b   1.000
_cell.length_c   1.000
_cell.angle_alpha   90.00
_cell.angle_beta   90.00
_cell.angle_gamma   90.00
#
_symmetry.space_group_name_H-M   'P 1'
#
loop_
_entity.id
_entity.type
_entity.pdbx_description
1 polymer ?
#
loop_
_entity_poly.entity_id
_entity_poly.type
_entity_poly.pdbx_seq_one_letter_code
_entity_poly.pdbx_strand_id
1 'polypeptide(L)'
;MANEFRFRNSDIPREKLKKPAEFIANYSTVLIYEDQPFGSGTFVKCGSRFGILTAYHVPYNTTKPFNFKPHSSDRLGISISNCTHALWIEMQYLNPYSIGVPVDGNYGGPDMVFLEILDQSKIFRIKENQSFWDIPFENGVSMIKKCSTNSDSLWAIAGLPQELQEEKQPEGSFDRVIGLPLQVYFSGIEQQRDACGFDYIELMANYDSKEPMPDSFEGISGGGLWEVPMSIKGKDLKALKIDEPVLSGLQFRQTALKGNSRLLRCHGCKSLNSLFTMVLKEG
;
A
#
# COMPACT_ATOMS: atom_id res chain seq x y z
N MET A 1 26.77 24.64 -14.63
CA MET A 1 25.53 24.62 -13.83
C MET A 1 24.47 23.89 -14.64
N ALA A 2 24.17 22.64 -14.30
CA ALA A 2 23.10 21.91 -14.96
C ALA A 2 21.77 22.42 -14.38
N ASN A 3 20.91 22.98 -15.22
CA ASN A 3 19.53 23.27 -14.83
C ASN A 3 18.83 21.93 -14.57
N GLU A 4 18.67 21.55 -13.30
CA GLU A 4 17.76 20.47 -12.91
C GLU A 4 16.33 20.89 -13.32
N PHE A 5 15.84 20.29 -14.40
CA PHE A 5 14.44 20.39 -14.76
C PHE A 5 13.66 19.48 -13.80
N ARG A 6 12.96 20.06 -12.83
CA ARG A 6 12.01 19.34 -11.97
C ARG A 6 10.61 19.43 -12.57
N PHE A 7 10.02 18.30 -12.91
CA PHE A 7 8.62 18.22 -13.34
C PHE A 7 7.71 18.25 -12.12
N ARG A 8 6.59 18.95 -12.22
CA ARG A 8 5.48 18.76 -11.28
C ARG A 8 4.75 17.49 -11.68
N ASN A 9 4.15 16.81 -10.71
CA ASN A 9 3.29 15.66 -11.01
C ASN A 9 2.20 15.99 -12.05
N SER A 10 1.66 17.23 -11.99
CA SER A 10 0.70 17.75 -12.96
C SER A 10 1.20 17.83 -14.41
N ASP A 11 2.52 17.77 -14.62
CA ASP A 11 3.14 17.86 -15.93
C ASP A 11 3.22 16.47 -16.61
N ILE A 12 3.01 15.38 -15.86
CA ILE A 12 3.04 14.02 -16.40
C ILE A 12 1.68 13.70 -17.02
N PRO A 13 1.61 13.36 -18.32
CA PRO A 13 0.35 13.03 -18.96
C PRO A 13 -0.30 11.79 -18.33
N ARG A 14 -1.61 11.85 -18.01
CA ARG A 14 -2.32 10.77 -17.30
C ARG A 14 -2.25 9.42 -18.02
N GLU A 15 -2.22 9.42 -19.35
CA GLU A 15 -2.08 8.21 -20.15
C GLU A 15 -0.75 7.47 -19.89
N LYS A 16 0.29 8.18 -19.46
CA LYS A 16 1.57 7.59 -19.07
C LYS A 16 1.49 6.92 -17.70
N LEU A 17 0.60 7.38 -16.81
CA LEU A 17 0.41 6.84 -15.46
C LEU A 17 -0.49 5.61 -15.40
N LYS A 18 -1.27 5.35 -16.45
CA LYS A 18 -2.20 4.21 -16.50
C LYS A 18 -1.49 2.86 -16.29
N LYS A 19 -0.38 2.61 -16.99
CA LYS A 19 0.37 1.35 -16.87
C LYS A 19 0.97 1.15 -15.47
N PRO A 20 1.68 2.14 -14.88
CA PRO A 20 2.11 2.06 -13.48
C PRO A 20 0.95 1.81 -12.51
N ALA A 21 -0.18 2.48 -12.70
CA ALA A 21 -1.34 2.30 -11.82
C ALA A 21 -1.91 0.88 -11.90
N GLU A 22 -2.09 0.33 -13.11
CA GLU A 22 -2.52 -1.05 -13.34
C GLU A 22 -1.53 -2.07 -12.74
N PHE A 23 -0.23 -1.81 -12.88
CA PHE A 23 0.82 -2.62 -12.29
C PHE A 23 0.71 -2.64 -10.76
N ILE A 24 0.63 -1.47 -10.12
CA ILE A 24 0.53 -1.33 -8.68
C ILE A 24 -0.77 -1.98 -8.14
N ALA A 25 -1.89 -1.76 -8.84
CA ALA A 25 -3.18 -2.33 -8.48
C ALA A 25 -3.15 -3.87 -8.45
N ASN A 26 -2.36 -4.50 -9.33
CA ASN A 26 -2.19 -5.95 -9.39
C ASN A 26 -1.47 -6.58 -8.18
N TYR A 27 -0.98 -5.76 -7.26
CA TYR A 27 -0.40 -6.19 -5.97
C TYR A 27 -1.18 -5.65 -4.77
N SER A 28 -2.23 -4.87 -4.99
CA SER A 28 -2.89 -4.09 -3.94
C SER A 28 -4.27 -4.65 -3.64
N THR A 29 -4.71 -4.53 -2.38
CA THR A 29 -6.03 -5.01 -1.96
C THR A 29 -6.63 -4.11 -0.90
N VAL A 30 -7.96 -4.17 -0.78
CA VAL A 30 -8.74 -3.56 0.30
C VAL A 30 -9.05 -4.65 1.31
N LEU A 31 -8.85 -4.33 2.59
CA LEU A 31 -9.12 -5.22 3.71
C LEU A 31 -10.50 -4.91 4.28
N ILE A 32 -11.36 -5.92 4.29
CA ILE A 32 -12.76 -5.82 4.70
C ILE A 32 -12.93 -6.61 5.99
N TYR A 33 -13.45 -5.98 7.03
CA TYR A 33 -13.74 -6.60 8.31
C TYR A 33 -15.12 -6.15 8.79
N GLU A 34 -15.95 -7.09 9.23
CA GLU A 34 -17.37 -6.84 9.57
C GLU A 34 -18.12 -6.10 8.45
N ASP A 35 -17.91 -6.52 7.20
CA ASP A 35 -18.52 -5.92 6.00
C ASP A 35 -18.22 -4.42 5.78
N GLN A 36 -17.12 -3.92 6.34
CA GLN A 36 -16.63 -2.56 6.14
C GLN A 36 -15.15 -2.55 5.72
N PRO A 37 -14.71 -1.65 4.82
CA PRO A 37 -13.30 -1.39 4.61
C PRO A 37 -12.65 -0.93 5.90
N PHE A 38 -11.60 -1.61 6.31
CA PHE A 38 -10.89 -1.35 7.57
C PHE A 38 -9.45 -0.88 7.34
N GLY A 39 -8.94 -1.09 6.13
CA GLY A 39 -7.60 -0.71 5.72
C GLY A 39 -7.31 -1.21 4.31
N SER A 40 -6.07 -1.05 3.89
CA SER A 40 -5.56 -1.57 2.63
C SER A 40 -4.35 -2.47 2.89
N GLY A 41 -3.93 -3.19 1.87
CA GLY A 41 -2.79 -4.09 1.96
C GLY A 41 -2.10 -4.28 0.62
N THR A 42 -0.88 -4.81 0.68
CA THR A 42 -0.12 -5.24 -0.50
C THR A 42 0.14 -6.75 -0.41
N PHE A 43 -0.18 -7.49 -1.47
CA PHE A 43 0.17 -8.90 -1.60
C PHE A 43 1.68 -9.03 -1.77
N VAL A 44 2.32 -9.72 -0.83
CA VAL A 44 3.77 -9.94 -0.83
C VAL A 44 4.11 -11.40 -0.57
N LYS A 45 5.21 -11.85 -1.14
CA LYS A 45 5.82 -13.15 -0.82
C LYS A 45 7.22 -12.93 -0.29
N CYS A 46 7.61 -13.75 0.68
CA CYS A 46 8.98 -13.81 1.18
C CYS A 46 9.35 -15.29 1.28
N GLY A 47 10.24 -15.75 0.40
CA GLY A 47 10.53 -17.18 0.27
C GLY A 47 9.29 -17.97 -0.13
N SER A 48 8.93 -18.97 0.69
CA SER A 48 7.72 -19.79 0.50
C SER A 48 6.46 -19.21 1.15
N ARG A 49 6.57 -18.11 1.91
CA ARG A 49 5.47 -17.50 2.66
C ARG A 49 4.76 -16.48 1.78
N PHE A 50 3.43 -16.59 1.69
CA PHE A 50 2.57 -15.67 0.94
C PHE A 50 1.63 -14.97 1.90
N GLY A 51 1.40 -13.68 1.72
CA GLY A 51 0.53 -12.94 2.63
C GLY A 51 0.29 -11.52 2.21
N ILE A 52 -0.22 -10.74 3.18
CA ILE A 52 -0.56 -9.34 2.99
C ILE A 52 0.28 -8.50 3.94
N LEU A 53 1.03 -7.56 3.39
CA LEU A 53 1.65 -6.50 4.15
C LEU A 53 0.63 -5.38 4.37
N THR A 54 0.42 -4.98 5.63
CA THR A 54 -0.49 -3.90 6.02
C THR A 54 0.06 -3.13 7.23
N ALA A 55 -0.63 -2.08 7.67
CA ALA A 55 -0.25 -1.33 8.86
C ALA A 55 -0.62 -2.12 10.12
N TYR A 56 0.20 -2.04 11.16
CA TYR A 56 -0.01 -2.79 12.40
C TYR A 56 -1.35 -2.43 13.07
N HIS A 57 -1.72 -1.15 13.08
CA HIS A 57 -2.98 -0.72 13.69
C HIS A 57 -4.23 -1.23 12.98
N VAL A 58 -4.13 -1.79 11.76
CA VAL A 58 -5.28 -2.33 11.04
C VAL A 58 -5.81 -3.59 11.75
N PRO A 59 -5.05 -4.69 11.90
CA PRO A 59 -5.52 -5.84 12.66
C PRO A 59 -5.54 -5.64 14.18
N TYR A 60 -4.73 -4.70 14.71
CA TYR A 60 -4.61 -4.46 16.14
C TYR A 60 -5.29 -3.16 16.60
N ASN A 61 -6.33 -2.73 15.88
CA ASN A 61 -7.12 -1.55 16.25
C ASN A 61 -7.66 -1.70 17.68
N THR A 62 -7.54 -0.65 18.49
CA THR A 62 -7.92 -0.67 19.91
C THR A 62 -9.43 -0.81 20.14
N THR A 63 -10.25 -0.46 19.15
CA THR A 63 -11.72 -0.52 19.24
C THR A 63 -12.28 -1.84 18.72
N LYS A 64 -11.68 -2.40 17.67
CA LYS A 64 -12.13 -3.63 17.00
C LYS A 64 -10.93 -4.44 16.48
N PRO A 65 -10.17 -5.09 17.37
CA PRO A 65 -9.03 -5.91 16.95
C PRO A 65 -9.51 -7.18 16.26
N PHE A 66 -8.75 -7.67 15.29
CA PHE A 66 -9.00 -8.94 14.64
C PHE A 66 -8.75 -10.09 15.63
N ASN A 67 -9.63 -11.10 15.63
CA ASN A 67 -9.45 -12.27 16.47
C ASN A 67 -8.82 -13.44 15.69
N PHE A 68 -7.49 -13.57 15.80
CA PHE A 68 -6.71 -14.67 15.20
C PHE A 68 -6.75 -15.99 16.00
N LYS A 69 -7.52 -16.07 17.09
CA LYS A 69 -7.56 -17.29 17.92
C LYS A 69 -8.19 -18.46 17.16
N PRO A 70 -7.78 -19.71 17.48
CA PRO A 70 -8.48 -20.90 16.98
C PRO A 70 -9.98 -20.83 17.27
N HIS A 71 -10.80 -21.29 16.32
CA HIS A 71 -12.26 -21.28 16.41
C HIS A 71 -12.92 -19.89 16.40
N SER A 72 -12.16 -18.83 16.11
CA SER A 72 -12.74 -17.54 15.77
C SER A 72 -13.66 -17.67 14.55
N SER A 73 -14.83 -17.05 14.62
CA SER A 73 -15.76 -16.92 13.47
C SER A 73 -15.36 -15.78 12.52
N ASP A 74 -14.40 -14.96 12.94
CA ASP A 74 -13.98 -13.77 12.22
C ASP A 74 -13.34 -14.13 10.88
N ARG A 75 -13.60 -13.29 9.89
CA ARG A 75 -13.08 -13.47 8.53
C ARG A 75 -12.59 -12.13 8.01
N LEU A 76 -11.49 -12.18 7.28
CA LEU A 76 -10.97 -11.06 6.51
C LEU A 76 -11.48 -11.19 5.08
N GLY A 77 -12.24 -10.22 4.63
CA GLY A 77 -12.59 -10.07 3.23
C GLY A 77 -11.46 -9.36 2.49
N ILE A 78 -11.16 -9.81 1.28
CA ILE A 78 -10.16 -9.19 0.42
C ILE A 78 -10.71 -8.97 -0.98
N SER A 79 -10.42 -7.81 -1.57
CA SER A 79 -10.71 -7.53 -2.97
C SER A 79 -9.57 -8.00 -3.86
N ILE A 80 -9.86 -8.82 -4.87
CA ILE A 80 -8.87 -9.40 -5.78
C ILE A 80 -9.23 -9.23 -7.26
N SER A 81 -10.40 -8.69 -7.58
CA SER A 81 -10.85 -8.53 -8.97
C SER A 81 -11.75 -7.30 -9.12
N ASN A 82 -11.85 -6.80 -10.35
CA ASN A 82 -12.79 -5.73 -10.71
C ASN A 82 -14.19 -6.26 -11.01
N CYS A 83 -14.38 -7.58 -11.02
CA CYS A 83 -15.69 -8.22 -11.15
C CYS A 83 -16.29 -8.49 -9.77
N THR A 84 -17.61 -8.50 -9.66
CA THR A 84 -18.29 -8.83 -8.40
C THR A 84 -17.89 -10.22 -7.90
N HIS A 85 -17.35 -10.27 -6.67
CA HIS A 85 -16.87 -11.50 -6.05
C HIS A 85 -16.90 -11.38 -4.52
N ALA A 86 -16.74 -12.51 -3.83
CA ALA A 86 -16.51 -12.58 -2.39
C ALA A 86 -15.36 -13.54 -2.11
N LEU A 87 -14.26 -13.02 -1.56
CA LEU A 87 -13.15 -13.83 -1.07
C LEU A 87 -12.94 -13.52 0.42
N TRP A 88 -13.27 -14.50 1.24
CA TRP A 88 -13.11 -14.44 2.70
C TRP A 88 -12.04 -15.45 3.13
N ILE A 89 -11.18 -15.02 4.06
CA ILE A 89 -10.19 -15.85 4.74
C ILE A 89 -10.54 -15.85 6.22
N GLU A 90 -10.79 -17.02 6.80
CA GLU A 90 -11.02 -17.16 8.22
C GLU A 90 -9.76 -16.73 9.00
N MET A 91 -9.91 -15.95 10.06
CA MET A 91 -8.77 -15.36 10.78
C MET A 91 -7.81 -16.40 11.36
N GLN A 92 -8.30 -17.61 11.66
CA GLN A 92 -7.47 -18.74 12.10
C GLN A 92 -6.49 -19.25 11.02
N TYR A 93 -6.71 -18.90 9.75
CA TYR A 93 -5.80 -19.19 8.63
C TYR A 93 -4.89 -18.00 8.28
N LEU A 94 -4.88 -16.97 9.13
CA LEU A 94 -3.96 -15.85 9.05
C LEU A 94 -3.00 -15.90 10.24
N ASN A 95 -1.71 -15.91 9.96
CA ASN A 95 -0.68 -15.83 10.98
C ASN A 95 -0.03 -14.44 10.96
N PRO A 96 -0.30 -13.58 11.96
CA PRO A 96 0.21 -12.21 11.96
C PRO A 96 1.66 -12.16 12.50
N TYR A 97 2.55 -11.66 11.66
CA TYR A 97 3.93 -11.33 12.02
C TYR A 97 4.04 -9.82 12.25
N SER A 98 4.15 -9.43 13.52
CA SER A 98 4.35 -8.02 13.88
C SER A 98 5.76 -7.60 13.47
N ILE A 99 5.83 -6.77 12.44
CA ILE A 99 7.07 -6.26 11.84
C ILE A 99 7.48 -4.98 12.57
N GLY A 100 6.50 -4.18 12.97
CA GLY A 100 6.68 -2.94 13.71
C GLY A 100 5.50 -2.68 14.63
N VAL A 101 5.78 -2.53 15.92
CA VAL A 101 4.76 -2.14 16.92
C VAL A 101 4.97 -0.67 17.32
N PRO A 102 3.96 0.20 17.17
CA PRO A 102 4.08 1.60 17.57
C PRO A 102 4.17 1.72 19.10
N VAL A 103 5.09 2.55 19.58
CA VAL A 103 5.26 2.83 21.03
C VAL A 103 4.39 4.04 21.41
N ASP A 104 3.57 3.88 22.45
CA ASP A 104 2.79 4.92 23.14
C ASP A 104 1.75 5.70 22.32
N GLY A 105 1.22 5.14 21.23
CA GLY A 105 0.24 5.83 20.37
C GLY A 105 0.79 7.09 19.67
N ASN A 106 2.05 7.44 19.94
CA ASN A 106 2.82 8.40 19.20
C ASN A 106 3.30 7.70 17.93
N TYR A 107 2.64 8.00 16.81
CA TYR A 107 2.88 7.48 15.46
C TYR A 107 4.26 7.88 14.85
N GLY A 108 5.32 7.81 15.66
CA GLY A 108 6.73 7.90 15.28
C GLY A 108 7.47 6.57 15.46
N GLY A 109 6.75 5.48 15.73
CA GLY A 109 7.25 4.11 15.75
C GLY A 109 6.85 3.33 14.50
N PRO A 110 7.32 2.08 14.36
CA PRO A 110 7.03 1.25 13.21
C PRO A 110 5.60 0.73 13.29
N ASP A 111 4.87 0.79 12.19
CA ASP A 111 3.44 0.46 12.11
C ASP A 111 3.22 -0.50 10.94
N MET A 112 3.73 -1.72 11.08
CA MET A 112 3.73 -2.72 10.00
C MET A 112 3.47 -4.13 10.53
N VAL A 113 2.70 -4.90 9.78
CA VAL A 113 2.41 -6.31 10.05
C VAL A 113 2.32 -7.07 8.74
N PHE A 114 2.83 -8.31 8.73
CA PHE A 114 2.64 -9.25 7.64
C PHE A 114 1.64 -10.32 8.08
N LEU A 115 0.52 -10.40 7.38
CA LEU A 115 -0.51 -11.41 7.58
C LEU A 115 -0.21 -12.57 6.64
N GLU A 116 0.49 -13.59 7.13
CA GLU A 116 0.74 -14.81 6.35
C GLU A 116 -0.57 -15.56 6.14
N ILE A 117 -0.85 -15.94 4.89
CA ILE A 117 -2.00 -16.76 4.54
C ILE A 117 -1.57 -18.23 4.57
N LEU A 118 -2.19 -19.03 5.44
CA LEU A 118 -1.87 -20.44 5.60
C LEU A 118 -2.67 -21.34 4.64
N ASP A 119 -3.88 -20.89 4.25
CA ASP A 119 -4.76 -21.64 3.35
C ASP A 119 -4.29 -21.54 1.89
N GLN A 120 -3.73 -22.63 1.38
CA GLN A 120 -3.23 -22.73 0.00
C GLN A 120 -4.31 -22.53 -1.06
N SER A 121 -5.57 -22.88 -0.77
CA SER A 121 -6.68 -22.67 -1.71
C SER A 121 -6.95 -21.18 -1.93
N LYS A 122 -6.82 -20.37 -0.86
CA LYS A 122 -6.97 -18.90 -0.93
C LYS A 122 -5.79 -18.29 -1.67
N ILE A 123 -4.56 -18.75 -1.41
CA ILE A 123 -3.37 -18.30 -2.15
C ILE A 123 -3.54 -18.56 -3.65
N PHE A 124 -3.98 -19.76 -4.03
CA PHE A 124 -4.22 -20.10 -5.43
C PHE A 124 -5.26 -19.16 -6.06
N ARG A 125 -6.39 -18.93 -5.37
CA ARG A 125 -7.44 -18.01 -5.84
C ARG A 125 -6.96 -16.57 -6.00
N ILE A 126 -6.11 -16.08 -5.11
CA ILE A 126 -5.48 -14.75 -5.24
C ILE A 126 -4.60 -14.72 -6.49
N LYS A 127 -3.74 -15.73 -6.69
CA LYS A 127 -2.82 -15.82 -7.85
C LYS A 127 -3.52 -15.88 -9.21
N GLU A 128 -4.79 -16.28 -9.26
CA GLU A 128 -5.58 -16.25 -10.49
C GLU A 128 -5.93 -14.82 -10.94
N ASN A 129 -5.92 -13.84 -10.02
CA ASN A 129 -6.39 -12.47 -10.31
C ASN A 129 -5.37 -11.39 -9.93
N GLN A 130 -4.37 -11.70 -9.11
CA GLN A 130 -3.41 -10.78 -8.52
C GLN A 130 -2.01 -11.42 -8.47
N SER A 131 -0.99 -10.59 -8.28
CA SER A 131 0.39 -11.03 -8.06
C SER A 131 0.84 -10.78 -6.62
N PHE A 132 1.84 -11.55 -6.18
CA PHE A 132 2.54 -11.32 -4.92
C PHE A 132 3.91 -10.71 -5.20
N TRP A 133 4.20 -9.55 -4.61
CA TRP A 133 5.48 -8.88 -4.77
C TRP A 133 6.56 -9.63 -3.99
N ASP A 134 7.70 -9.91 -4.63
CA ASP A 134 8.78 -10.68 -4.02
C ASP A 134 9.66 -9.78 -3.14
N ILE A 135 9.68 -10.07 -1.84
CA ILE A 135 10.59 -9.45 -0.88
C ILE A 135 11.75 -10.43 -0.65
N PRO A 136 12.95 -10.18 -1.21
CA PRO A 136 14.05 -11.14 -1.21
C PRO A 136 14.69 -11.28 0.19
N PHE A 137 14.82 -12.52 0.67
CA PHE A 137 15.41 -12.87 1.98
C PHE A 137 16.89 -12.51 2.18
N GLU A 138 17.68 -12.61 1.10
CA GLU A 138 19.15 -12.59 1.19
C GLU A 138 19.76 -11.24 0.80
N ASN A 139 19.01 -10.40 0.09
CA ASN A 139 19.53 -9.19 -0.56
C ASN A 139 18.66 -7.96 -0.29
N GLY A 140 18.26 -7.69 0.96
CA GLY A 140 17.60 -6.44 1.33
C GLY A 140 18.40 -5.19 0.89
N VAL A 141 19.74 -5.31 0.83
CA VAL A 141 20.63 -4.28 0.24
C VAL A 141 20.36 -4.04 -1.25
N SER A 142 19.96 -5.05 -2.02
CA SER A 142 19.62 -4.89 -3.44
C SER A 142 18.30 -4.15 -3.64
N MET A 143 17.31 -4.36 -2.75
CA MET A 143 16.06 -3.58 -2.76
C MET A 143 16.30 -2.14 -2.32
N ILE A 144 17.11 -1.92 -1.29
CA ILE A 144 17.56 -0.58 -0.89
C ILE A 144 18.31 0.11 -2.04
N LYS A 145 19.14 -0.61 -2.80
CA LYS A 145 19.82 -0.09 -4.01
C LYS A 145 18.86 0.19 -5.17
N LYS A 146 17.79 -0.59 -5.31
CA LYS A 146 16.74 -0.37 -6.32
C LYS A 146 15.88 0.84 -5.98
N CYS A 147 15.69 1.11 -4.69
CA CYS A 147 15.00 2.30 -4.24
C CYS A 147 15.93 3.50 -4.39
N SER A 148 15.72 4.29 -5.43
CA SER A 148 16.51 5.48 -5.65
C SER A 148 15.80 6.64 -4.96
N THR A 149 16.39 7.21 -3.91
CA THR A 149 15.94 8.51 -3.40
C THR A 149 16.35 9.64 -4.35
N ASN A 150 16.55 9.34 -5.63
CA ASN A 150 16.96 10.30 -6.65
C ASN A 150 15.74 11.16 -7.03
N SER A 151 16.01 12.38 -7.48
CA SER A 151 15.00 13.38 -7.88
C SER A 151 14.08 12.97 -9.03
N ASP A 152 14.34 11.83 -9.67
CA ASP A 152 13.78 11.47 -10.98
C ASP A 152 12.66 10.41 -10.89
N SER A 153 12.20 10.10 -9.67
CA SER A 153 11.11 9.15 -9.45
C SER A 153 9.81 9.83 -9.06
N LEU A 154 8.70 9.28 -9.56
CA LEU A 154 7.36 9.57 -9.05
C LEU A 154 7.04 8.58 -7.94
N TRP A 155 6.26 8.99 -6.95
CA TRP A 155 5.87 8.12 -5.85
C TRP A 155 4.38 7.87 -5.89
N ALA A 156 3.97 6.68 -5.50
CA ALA A 156 2.57 6.30 -5.48
C ALA A 156 2.19 5.58 -4.21
N ILE A 157 0.96 5.75 -3.76
CA ILE A 157 0.33 4.90 -2.75
C ILE A 157 -0.92 4.26 -3.34
N ALA A 158 -1.23 3.04 -2.92
CA ALA A 158 -2.39 2.32 -3.38
C ALA A 158 -3.27 1.87 -2.23
N GLY A 159 -4.57 2.14 -2.33
CA GLY A 159 -5.55 1.79 -1.31
C GLY A 159 -6.92 2.38 -1.61
N LEU A 160 -7.87 2.16 -0.70
CA LEU A 160 -9.20 2.74 -0.79
C LEU A 160 -9.42 3.74 0.33
N PRO A 161 -9.56 5.04 0.04
CA PRO A 161 -10.20 5.94 0.97
C PRO A 161 -11.61 5.44 1.27
N GLN A 162 -11.91 5.23 2.55
CA GLN A 162 -13.17 4.62 3.00
C GLN A 162 -14.39 5.40 2.51
N GLU A 163 -14.29 6.72 2.41
CA GLU A 163 -15.37 7.59 1.91
C GLU A 163 -15.72 7.38 0.42
N LEU A 164 -14.82 6.75 -0.36
CA LEU A 164 -15.07 6.43 -1.76
C LEU A 164 -15.77 5.07 -1.94
N GLN A 165 -16.08 4.36 -0.86
CA GLN A 165 -16.92 3.18 -0.95
C GLN A 165 -18.31 3.56 -1.44
N GLU A 166 -18.93 2.69 -2.23
CA GLU A 166 -20.26 2.94 -2.77
C GLU A 166 -21.13 1.69 -2.71
N GLU A 167 -22.37 1.82 -2.27
CA GLU A 167 -23.33 0.75 -2.42
C GLU A 167 -23.73 0.62 -3.90
N LYS A 168 -23.67 -0.61 -4.40
CA LYS A 168 -24.08 -0.95 -5.76
C LYS A 168 -25.37 -1.74 -5.74
N GLN A 169 -26.03 -1.80 -6.90
CA GLN A 169 -27.18 -2.66 -7.07
C GLN A 169 -26.76 -4.13 -6.91
N PRO A 170 -27.66 -5.01 -6.40
CA PRO A 170 -27.44 -6.44 -6.39
C PRO A 170 -27.02 -6.95 -7.77
N GLU A 171 -26.10 -7.90 -7.82
CA GLU A 171 -25.55 -8.44 -9.07
C GLU A 171 -25.38 -9.96 -8.98
N GLY A 172 -25.90 -10.69 -9.96
CA GLY A 172 -25.83 -12.16 -9.98
C GLY A 172 -26.52 -12.78 -8.76
N SER A 173 -25.76 -13.52 -7.95
CA SER A 173 -26.22 -14.16 -6.72
C SER A 173 -25.95 -13.33 -5.45
N PHE A 174 -25.51 -12.08 -5.59
CA PHE A 174 -25.15 -11.23 -4.46
C PHE A 174 -26.27 -10.24 -4.15
N ASP A 175 -26.93 -10.43 -3.01
CA ASP A 175 -28.00 -9.54 -2.53
C ASP A 175 -27.48 -8.16 -2.07
N ARG A 176 -26.17 -8.07 -1.77
CA ARG A 176 -25.48 -6.84 -1.39
C ARG A 176 -24.15 -6.76 -2.13
N VAL A 177 -23.90 -5.64 -2.81
CA VAL A 177 -22.66 -5.36 -3.54
C VAL A 177 -22.12 -4.01 -3.07
N ILE A 178 -20.85 -3.97 -2.71
CA ILE A 178 -20.13 -2.75 -2.33
C ILE A 178 -19.03 -2.53 -3.36
N GLY A 179 -19.04 -1.38 -4.02
CA GLY A 179 -17.97 -0.91 -4.87
C GLY A 179 -16.80 -0.46 -4.01
N LEU A 180 -15.64 -1.07 -4.24
CA LEU A 180 -14.38 -0.78 -3.56
C LEU A 180 -13.36 -0.27 -4.57
N PRO A 181 -13.50 0.97 -5.08
CA PRO A 181 -12.67 1.48 -6.16
C PRO A 181 -11.25 1.77 -5.66
N LEU A 182 -10.39 0.74 -5.61
CA LEU A 182 -8.97 0.88 -5.27
C LEU A 182 -8.34 2.00 -6.11
N GLN A 183 -7.73 2.98 -5.44
CA GLN A 183 -7.08 4.12 -6.07
C GLN A 183 -5.56 4.00 -5.97
N VAL A 184 -4.87 4.53 -6.98
CA VAL A 184 -3.42 4.73 -6.97
C VAL A 184 -3.16 6.23 -7.06
N TYR A 185 -2.67 6.81 -5.97
CA TYR A 185 -2.39 8.24 -5.87
C TYR A 185 -0.91 8.51 -6.12
N PHE A 186 -0.62 9.29 -7.16
CA PHE A 186 0.75 9.71 -7.48
C PHE A 186 1.09 11.06 -6.84
N SER A 187 2.30 11.20 -6.34
CA SER A 187 2.84 12.42 -5.74
C SER A 187 4.38 12.45 -5.82
N GLY A 188 4.98 13.62 -5.63
CA GLY A 188 6.38 13.72 -5.24
C GLY A 188 6.58 13.51 -3.74
N ILE A 189 7.85 13.34 -3.33
CA ILE A 189 8.25 13.39 -1.92
C ILE A 189 8.25 14.85 -1.47
N GLU A 190 7.53 15.15 -0.41
CA GLU A 190 7.61 16.44 0.29
C GLU A 190 8.75 16.42 1.31
N GLN A 191 8.80 15.36 2.13
CA GLN A 191 9.81 15.21 3.16
C GLN A 191 10.28 13.76 3.25
N GLN A 192 11.58 13.59 3.47
CA GLN A 192 12.18 12.33 3.86
C GLN A 192 12.95 12.53 5.16
N ARG A 193 12.82 11.60 6.10
CA ARG A 193 13.55 11.67 7.38
C ARG A 193 13.81 10.29 7.96
N ASP A 194 14.98 10.13 8.58
CA ASP A 194 15.26 9.01 9.48
C ASP A 194 14.88 9.41 10.91
N ALA A 195 14.07 8.59 11.59
CA ALA A 195 13.73 8.78 13.00
C ALA A 195 13.49 7.44 13.69
N CYS A 196 14.00 7.30 14.92
CA CYS A 196 13.79 6.10 15.75
C CYS A 196 14.21 4.78 15.07
N GLY A 197 15.20 4.81 14.15
CA GLY A 197 15.66 3.63 13.41
C GLY A 197 14.90 3.34 12.10
N PHE A 198 13.86 4.13 11.80
CA PHE A 198 13.03 3.99 10.60
C PHE A 198 13.24 5.14 9.63
N ASP A 199 13.14 4.86 8.34
CA ASP A 199 12.99 5.86 7.30
C ASP A 199 11.51 6.16 7.06
N TYR A 200 11.20 7.45 6.98
CA TYR A 200 9.87 7.96 6.69
C TYR A 200 9.90 8.75 5.40
N ILE A 201 8.88 8.53 4.57
CA ILE A 201 8.61 9.27 3.34
C ILE A 201 7.24 9.91 3.50
N GLU A 202 7.16 11.22 3.30
CA GLU A 202 5.91 11.97 3.37
C GLU A 202 5.56 12.51 1.98
N LEU A 203 4.40 12.11 1.48
CA LEU A 203 3.84 12.57 0.21
C LEU A 203 2.83 13.69 0.48
N MET A 204 2.76 14.68 -0.40
CA MET A 204 1.81 15.79 -0.27
C MET A 204 0.51 15.49 -1.02
N ALA A 205 -0.61 15.48 -0.31
CA ALA A 205 -1.92 15.62 -0.91
C ALA A 205 -2.28 17.11 -0.98
N ASN A 206 -2.37 17.65 -2.20
CA ASN A 206 -2.69 19.05 -2.45
C ASN A 206 -4.10 19.20 -3.08
N TYR A 207 -4.99 19.86 -2.35
CA TYR A 207 -6.38 20.12 -2.72
C TYR A 207 -6.56 21.33 -3.63
N ASP A 208 -5.51 22.10 -3.91
CA ASP A 208 -5.51 23.14 -4.96
C ASP A 208 -5.45 22.55 -6.38
N SER A 209 -5.22 21.23 -6.49
CA SER A 209 -5.22 20.55 -7.78
C SER A 209 -6.63 20.48 -8.36
N LYS A 210 -6.73 20.44 -9.70
CA LYS A 210 -8.02 20.24 -10.39
C LYS A 210 -8.50 18.77 -10.34
N GLU A 211 -7.72 17.88 -9.72
CA GLU A 211 -8.06 16.47 -9.64
C GLU A 211 -8.97 16.24 -8.43
N PRO A 212 -10.06 15.48 -8.58
CA PRO A 212 -10.89 15.13 -7.44
C PRO A 212 -10.07 14.29 -6.46
N MET A 213 -10.02 14.75 -5.21
CA MET A 213 -9.32 14.09 -4.11
C MET A 213 -10.32 13.82 -2.98
N PRO A 214 -10.15 12.73 -2.22
CA PRO A 214 -10.99 12.46 -1.09
C PRO A 214 -10.76 13.48 0.04
N ASP A 215 -11.78 13.80 0.81
CA ASP A 215 -11.71 14.64 2.01
C ASP A 215 -10.84 13.97 3.10
N SER A 216 -10.77 12.64 3.09
CA SER A 216 -9.94 11.83 3.97
C SER A 216 -9.32 10.64 3.25
N PHE A 217 -8.07 10.31 3.58
CA PHE A 217 -7.39 9.08 3.13
C PHE A 217 -7.46 7.95 4.17
N GLU A 218 -8.36 8.05 5.15
CA GLU A 218 -8.69 6.93 6.04
C GLU A 218 -9.11 5.71 5.19
N GLY A 219 -8.68 4.51 5.57
CA GLY A 219 -8.85 3.30 4.77
C GLY A 219 -7.65 2.95 3.87
N ILE A 220 -6.77 3.91 3.54
CA ILE A 220 -5.52 3.60 2.80
C ILE A 220 -4.46 2.95 3.69
N SER A 221 -4.53 3.12 5.02
CA SER A 221 -3.56 2.54 5.95
C SER A 221 -3.25 1.09 5.63
N GLY A 222 -1.97 0.79 5.43
CA GLY A 222 -1.47 -0.51 5.00
C GLY A 222 -1.23 -0.66 3.49
N GLY A 223 -1.65 0.33 2.70
CA GLY A 223 -1.37 0.42 1.28
C GLY A 223 0.12 0.54 0.97
N GLY A 224 0.57 -0.11 -0.10
CA GLY A 224 1.98 -0.06 -0.51
C GLY A 224 2.40 1.34 -0.91
N LEU A 225 3.61 1.75 -0.51
CA LEU A 225 4.31 2.90 -1.08
C LEU A 225 5.19 2.39 -2.22
N TRP A 226 5.03 2.96 -3.41
CA TRP A 226 5.70 2.55 -4.63
C TRP A 226 6.56 3.69 -5.16
N GLU A 227 7.82 3.38 -5.47
CA GLU A 227 8.63 4.24 -6.33
C GLU A 227 8.35 3.87 -7.78
N VAL A 228 8.17 4.88 -8.62
CA VAL A 228 7.95 4.74 -10.06
C VAL A 228 9.11 5.46 -10.74
N PRO A 229 10.21 4.75 -11.05
CA PRO A 229 11.38 5.38 -11.63
C PRO A 229 11.06 5.96 -13.00
N MET A 230 11.56 7.17 -13.26
CA MET A 230 11.38 7.82 -14.54
C MET A 230 12.72 8.24 -15.12
N SER A 231 12.79 8.25 -16.45
CA SER A 231 13.91 8.85 -17.16
C SER A 231 13.40 9.68 -18.32
N ILE A 232 13.98 10.87 -18.49
CA ILE A 232 13.67 11.75 -19.60
C ILE A 232 14.93 11.99 -20.42
N LYS A 233 14.83 11.83 -21.75
CA LYS A 233 15.88 12.26 -22.66
C LYS A 233 15.63 13.72 -23.03
N GLY A 234 16.40 14.63 -22.46
CA GLY A 234 16.25 16.07 -22.70
C GLY A 234 15.07 16.66 -21.93
N LYS A 235 14.27 17.53 -22.56
CA LYS A 235 13.14 18.24 -21.94
C LYS A 235 11.77 17.82 -22.47
N ASP A 236 11.72 16.83 -23.35
CA ASP A 236 10.49 16.42 -24.01
C ASP A 236 9.75 15.35 -23.18
N LEU A 237 8.60 15.73 -22.62
CA LEU A 237 7.71 14.82 -21.88
C LEU A 237 7.20 13.65 -22.75
N LYS A 238 7.21 13.77 -24.08
CA LYS A 238 6.90 12.62 -24.95
C LYS A 238 7.96 11.53 -24.83
N ALA A 239 9.22 11.93 -24.61
CA ALA A 239 10.36 11.04 -24.38
C ALA A 239 10.47 10.55 -22.94
N LEU A 240 9.53 10.93 -22.05
CA LEU A 240 9.42 10.38 -20.71
C LEU A 240 9.22 8.86 -20.79
N LYS A 241 10.18 8.14 -20.23
CA LYS A 241 10.10 6.72 -19.93
C LYS A 241 9.75 6.56 -18.47
N ILE A 242 8.82 5.65 -18.23
CA ILE A 242 8.45 5.21 -16.90
C ILE A 242 8.85 3.73 -16.85
N ASP A 243 9.70 3.41 -15.88
CA ASP A 243 10.14 2.04 -15.65
C ASP A 243 9.14 1.32 -14.71
N GLU A 244 9.41 0.05 -14.43
CA GLU A 244 8.55 -0.78 -13.59
C GLU A 244 8.50 -0.23 -12.14
N PRO A 245 7.30 -0.06 -11.55
CA PRO A 245 7.17 0.34 -10.15
C PRO A 245 7.85 -0.65 -9.19
N VAL A 246 8.45 -0.12 -8.13
CA VAL A 246 9.11 -0.89 -7.08
C VAL A 246 8.38 -0.63 -5.76
N LEU A 247 7.99 -1.69 -5.06
CA LEU A 247 7.46 -1.55 -3.70
C LEU A 247 8.58 -1.05 -2.79
N SER A 248 8.42 0.16 -2.30
CA SER A 248 9.45 0.91 -1.56
C SER A 248 9.03 1.21 -0.12
N GLY A 249 7.87 0.72 0.33
CA GLY A 249 7.41 0.97 1.69
C GLY A 249 5.92 0.73 1.89
N LEU A 250 5.36 1.41 2.90
CA LEU A 250 3.95 1.27 3.30
C LEU A 250 3.40 2.57 3.87
N GLN A 251 2.21 2.98 3.41
CA GLN A 251 1.47 4.11 3.97
C GLN A 251 0.75 3.69 5.25
N PHE A 252 0.82 4.50 6.30
CA PHE A 252 0.18 4.17 7.58
C PHE A 252 -0.54 5.34 8.25
N ARG A 253 -0.34 6.58 7.78
CA ARG A 253 -0.94 7.74 8.42
C ARG A 253 -1.14 8.91 7.47
N GLN A 254 -2.20 9.69 7.70
CA GLN A 254 -2.33 11.06 7.19
C GLN A 254 -2.18 12.08 8.34
N THR A 255 -1.69 13.29 8.03
CA THR A 255 -1.76 14.42 8.97
C THR A 255 -3.12 15.09 8.91
N ALA A 256 -3.42 15.93 9.91
CA ALA A 256 -4.54 16.86 9.81
C ALA A 256 -4.39 17.75 8.56
N LEU A 257 -5.53 18.15 7.99
CA LEU A 257 -5.57 19.14 6.93
C LEU A 257 -5.09 20.50 7.48
N LYS A 258 -4.14 21.13 6.81
CA LYS A 258 -3.63 22.45 7.19
C LYS A 258 -3.57 23.33 5.94
N GLY A 259 -4.50 24.28 5.85
CA GLY A 259 -4.76 24.96 4.58
C GLY A 259 -5.38 23.98 3.59
N ASN A 260 -4.85 23.96 2.36
CA ASN A 260 -5.32 23.06 1.29
C ASN A 260 -4.38 21.86 1.08
N SER A 261 -3.68 21.44 2.14
CA SER A 261 -2.80 20.28 2.04
C SER A 261 -2.72 19.44 3.30
N ARG A 262 -2.36 18.17 3.10
CA ARG A 262 -1.99 17.23 4.17
C ARG A 262 -0.90 16.30 3.70
N LEU A 263 -0.16 15.73 4.65
CA LEU A 263 0.91 14.78 4.39
C LEU A 263 0.41 13.36 4.59
N LEU A 264 0.78 12.49 3.65
CA LEU A 264 0.58 11.05 3.72
C LEU A 264 1.92 10.43 4.10
N ARG A 265 2.01 9.97 5.36
CA ARG A 265 3.22 9.43 5.93
C ARG A 265 3.31 7.92 5.68
N CYS A 266 4.48 7.53 5.22
CA CYS A 266 4.82 6.16 4.86
C CYS A 266 6.12 5.75 5.56
N HIS A 267 6.25 4.46 5.85
CA HIS A 267 7.54 3.83 6.05
C HIS A 267 8.23 3.66 4.70
N GLY A 268 9.54 3.88 4.66
CA GLY A 268 10.36 3.69 3.46
C GLY A 268 11.00 2.31 3.36
N CYS A 269 11.89 2.17 2.38
CA CYS A 269 12.45 0.90 1.94
C CYS A 269 13.39 0.30 3.00
N LYS A 270 14.09 1.14 3.77
CA LYS A 270 14.96 0.66 4.84
C LYS A 270 14.13 -0.01 5.94
N SER A 271 13.01 0.61 6.34
CA SER A 271 12.07 0.07 7.33
C SER A 271 11.42 -1.22 6.85
N LEU A 272 11.00 -1.25 5.59
CA LEU A 272 10.42 -2.45 4.99
C LEU A 272 11.43 -3.62 5.03
N ASN A 273 12.65 -3.41 4.53
CA ASN A 273 13.64 -4.49 4.42
C ASN A 273 14.21 -4.93 5.77
N SER A 274 14.52 -3.99 6.67
CA SER A 274 15.12 -4.31 7.96
C SER A 274 14.18 -5.16 8.80
N LEU A 275 12.89 -4.86 8.76
CA LEU A 275 11.90 -5.52 9.60
C LEU A 275 11.35 -6.81 8.97
N PHE A 276 11.18 -6.88 7.64
CA PHE A 276 10.79 -8.16 6.99
C PHE A 276 11.84 -9.25 7.18
N THR A 277 13.11 -8.88 7.04
CA THR A 277 14.22 -9.85 7.08
C THR A 277 14.46 -10.36 8.50
N MET A 278 14.25 -9.52 9.51
CA MET A 278 14.44 -9.90 10.91
C MET A 278 13.33 -10.86 11.36
N VAL A 279 12.07 -10.52 11.08
CA VAL A 279 10.93 -11.28 11.61
C VAL A 279 10.72 -12.64 10.93
N LEU A 280 11.05 -12.77 9.64
CA LEU A 280 10.87 -14.03 8.91
C LEU A 280 12.10 -14.95 8.91
N LYS A 281 13.26 -14.48 9.40
CA LYS A 281 14.43 -15.35 9.63
C LYS A 281 14.37 -16.05 10.99
N GLU A 282 13.66 -15.48 11.96
CA GLU A 282 13.60 -15.97 13.34
C GLU A 282 12.38 -16.86 13.63
N GLY A 283 11.41 -16.95 12.70
CA GLY A 283 10.18 -17.76 12.85
C GLY A 283 9.89 -18.64 11.65
#